data_AF-A0A9J9GJZ3-F1
#
_entry.id   AF-A0A9J9GJZ3-F1
#
_cell.length_a   1.000
_cell.length_b   1.000
_cell.length_c   1.000
_cell.angle_alpha   90.00
_cell.angle_beta   90.00
_cell.angle_gamma   90.00
#
_symmetry.space_group_name_H-M   'P 1'
#
loop_
_entity.id
_entity.type
_entity.pdbx_description
1 polymer ?
#
loop_
_entity_poly.entity_id
_entity_poly.type
_entity_poly.pdbx_seq_one_letter_code
_entity_poly.pdbx_strand_id
1 'polypeptide(L)'
;MPRKNIYFKDKIDREIQDILEIEIQKGATTSDMNYSSIVNELVRLGLMVYKSKEEGSTFDLDGFRRDLIKKVSGSREGMMILTALVSEIYVTLKGPEAGVALDDLINNNISAINVAEDNAERQHFLMD
;
A
#
# COMPACT_ATOMS: atom_id res chain seq x y z
N MET A 1 17.46 -32.72 19.52
CA MET A 1 16.41 -31.73 19.86
C MET A 1 15.71 -32.17 21.14
N PRO A 2 15.47 -31.29 22.12
CA PRO A 2 14.70 -31.66 23.30
C PRO A 2 13.25 -31.99 22.91
N ARG A 3 12.74 -33.15 23.33
CA ARG A 3 11.36 -33.56 23.05
C ARG A 3 10.40 -32.72 23.89
N LYS A 4 9.39 -32.13 23.23
CA LYS A 4 8.28 -31.43 23.88
C LYS A 4 6.97 -32.03 23.36
N ASN A 5 6.05 -32.33 24.27
CA ASN A 5 4.71 -32.77 23.93
C ASN A 5 3.78 -31.55 24.03
N ILE A 6 3.10 -31.22 22.94
CA ILE A 6 2.23 -30.04 22.81
C ILE A 6 0.88 -30.52 22.30
N TYR A 7 -0.20 -29.96 22.85
CA TYR A 7 -1.55 -30.19 22.36
C TYR A 7 -1.95 -29.06 21.42
N PHE A 8 -2.34 -29.40 20.20
CA PHE A 8 -2.85 -28.46 19.20
C PHE A 8 -4.38 -28.48 19.17
N LYS A 9 -4.98 -27.35 18.80
CA LYS A 9 -6.40 -27.34 18.41
C LYS A 9 -6.55 -28.00 17.03
N ASP A 10 -7.65 -28.70 16.79
CA ASP A 10 -7.90 -29.46 15.55
C ASP A 10 -7.75 -28.63 14.26
N LYS A 11 -8.06 -27.33 14.31
CA LYS A 11 -7.85 -26.44 13.16
C LYS A 11 -6.36 -26.26 12.84
N ILE A 12 -5.54 -26.03 13.86
CA ILE A 12 -4.10 -25.80 13.71
C ILE A 12 -3.40 -27.09 13.29
N ASP A 13 -3.82 -28.23 13.86
CA ASP A 13 -3.29 -29.53 13.47
C ASP A 13 -3.55 -29.82 11.98
N ARG A 14 -4.78 -29.58 11.50
CA ARG A 14 -5.11 -29.70 10.07
C ARG A 14 -4.27 -28.80 9.19
N GLU A 15 -4.12 -27.52 9.54
CA GLU A 15 -3.28 -26.60 8.77
C GLU A 15 -1.81 -27.08 8.69
N ILE A 16 -1.26 -27.65 9.76
CA ILE A 16 0.10 -28.22 9.76
C ILE A 16 0.18 -29.45 8.83
N GLN A 17 -0.84 -30.31 8.85
CA GLN A 17 -0.90 -31.46 7.95
C GLN A 17 -1.03 -31.04 6.49
N ASP A 18 -1.87 -30.05 6.18
CA ASP A 18 -2.02 -29.52 4.82
C ASP A 18 -0.68 -29.00 4.28
N ILE A 19 0.11 -28.30 5.11
CA ILE A 19 1.47 -27.84 4.74
C ILE A 19 2.38 -29.05 4.46
N LEU A 20 2.33 -30.08 5.30
CA LEU A 20 3.13 -31.29 5.09
C LEU A 20 2.80 -31.98 3.78
N GLU A 21 1.51 -32.12 3.47
CA GLU A 21 1.04 -32.72 2.23
C GLU A 21 1.48 -31.93 1.00
N ILE A 22 1.42 -30.60 1.06
CA ILE A 22 1.90 -29.71 -0.02
C ILE A 22 3.40 -29.93 -0.27
N GLU A 23 4.22 -30.03 0.76
CA GLU A 23 5.67 -30.24 0.60
C GLU A 23 5.99 -31.64 0.05
N ILE A 24 5.26 -32.67 0.46
CA ILE A 24 5.37 -34.01 -0.13
C ILE A 24 4.99 -33.99 -1.61
N GLN A 25 3.92 -33.29 -1.98
CA GLN A 25 3.49 -33.13 -3.38
C GLN A 25 4.55 -32.41 -4.23
N LYS A 26 5.34 -31.51 -3.65
CA LYS A 26 6.47 -30.83 -4.32
C LYS A 26 7.70 -31.73 -4.48
N GLY A 27 7.65 -32.98 -4.02
CA GLY A 27 8.73 -33.96 -4.13
C GLY A 27 9.65 -34.04 -2.92
N ALA A 28 9.27 -33.44 -1.78
CA ALA A 28 10.02 -33.61 -0.54
C ALA A 28 9.92 -35.06 -0.04
N THR A 29 11.04 -35.60 0.45
CA THR A 29 11.05 -36.92 1.07
C THR A 29 10.57 -36.85 2.52
N THR A 30 9.94 -37.92 3.00
CA THR A 30 9.47 -38.01 4.40
C THR A 30 10.61 -38.01 5.43
N SER A 31 11.84 -38.28 5.00
CA SER A 31 13.05 -38.13 5.81
C SER A 31 13.43 -36.66 6.03
N ASP A 32 13.18 -35.80 5.04
CA ASP A 32 13.51 -34.38 5.09
C ASP A 32 12.36 -33.57 5.72
N MET A 33 11.12 -33.93 5.39
CA MET A 33 9.92 -33.25 5.87
C MET A 33 8.98 -34.22 6.58
N ASN A 34 8.82 -33.99 7.88
CA ASN A 34 7.85 -34.65 8.73
C ASN A 34 7.17 -33.62 9.62
N TYR A 35 6.07 -34.01 10.27
CA TYR A 35 5.27 -33.14 11.11
C TYR A 35 6.10 -32.38 12.17
N SER A 36 7.06 -33.05 12.81
CA SER A 36 7.92 -32.40 13.81
C SER A 36 8.89 -31.39 13.20
N SER A 37 9.42 -31.65 11.99
CA SER A 37 10.26 -30.69 11.27
C SER A 37 9.48 -29.43 10.91
N ILE A 38 8.23 -29.56 10.44
CA ILE A 38 7.36 -28.43 10.09
C ILE A 38 7.00 -27.62 11.33
N VAL A 39 6.59 -28.29 12.43
CA VAL A 39 6.29 -27.60 13.69
C VAL A 39 7.50 -26.81 14.19
N ASN A 40 8.71 -27.37 14.12
CA ASN A 40 9.92 -26.65 14.53
C ASN A 40 10.16 -25.38 13.70
N GLU A 41 9.98 -25.44 12.38
CA GLU A 41 10.16 -24.26 11.53
C GLU A 41 9.05 -23.23 11.74
N LEU A 42 7.80 -23.66 11.89
CA LEU A 42 6.68 -22.76 12.22
C LEU A 42 6.89 -22.08 13.58
N VAL A 43 7.37 -22.82 14.59
CA VAL A 43 7.69 -22.24 15.90
C VAL A 43 8.85 -21.25 15.79
N ARG A 44 9.89 -21.56 15.01
CA ARG A 44 11.01 -20.65 14.76
C ARG A 44 10.55 -19.35 14.09
N LEU A 45 9.73 -19.43 13.06
CA LEU A 45 9.12 -18.27 12.39
C LEU A 45 8.23 -17.49 13.37
N GLY A 46 7.41 -18.19 14.14
CA GLY A 46 6.55 -17.60 15.18
C GLY A 46 7.35 -16.83 16.22
N LEU A 47 8.48 -17.38 16.69
CA LEU A 47 9.39 -16.70 17.63
C LEU A 47 10.06 -15.48 17.00
N MET A 48 10.41 -15.52 15.72
CA MET A 48 10.98 -14.38 14.99
C MET A 48 9.97 -13.22 14.93
N VAL A 49 8.73 -13.50 14.53
CA VAL A 49 7.64 -12.51 14.46
C VAL A 49 7.24 -12.01 15.85
N TYR A 50 7.24 -12.89 16.86
CA TYR A 50 6.91 -12.50 18.22
C TYR A 50 7.95 -11.52 18.78
N LYS A 51 9.24 -11.80 18.58
CA LYS A 51 10.33 -10.89 18.99
C LYS A 51 10.32 -9.57 18.23
N SER A 52 10.02 -9.59 16.92
CA SER A 52 9.91 -8.33 16.15
C SER A 52 8.74 -7.45 16.59
N LYS A 53 7.72 -8.01 17.27
CA LYS A 53 6.64 -7.22 17.88
C LYS A 53 7.07 -6.57 19.20
N GLU A 54 7.95 -7.20 19.96
CA GLU A 54 8.51 -6.62 21.20
C GLU A 54 9.45 -5.44 20.91
N GLU A 55 10.04 -5.38 19.71
CA GLU A 55 10.78 -4.20 19.21
C GLU A 55 9.89 -2.95 19.03
N GLY A 56 8.57 -3.07 19.28
CA GLY A 56 7.61 -2.00 19.24
C GLY A 56 7.20 -1.65 17.81
N SER A 57 5.92 -1.36 17.60
CA SER A 57 5.49 -0.70 16.37
C SER A 57 6.17 0.67 16.32
N THR A 58 7.27 0.77 15.58
CA THR A 58 7.98 2.02 15.31
C THR A 58 7.24 2.93 14.33
N PHE A 59 6.02 2.56 13.92
CA PHE A 59 5.24 3.37 13.01
C PHE A 59 4.79 4.66 13.69
N ASP A 60 5.54 5.73 13.41
CA ASP A 60 5.18 7.10 13.78
C ASP A 60 4.00 7.56 12.94
N LEU A 61 2.80 7.30 13.45
CA LEU A 61 1.55 7.68 12.80
C LEU A 61 1.44 9.19 12.59
N ASP A 62 1.96 9.99 13.52
CA ASP A 62 1.91 11.46 13.43
C ASP A 62 2.91 11.97 12.40
N GLY A 63 4.12 11.40 12.36
CA GLY A 63 5.11 11.65 11.32
C GLY A 63 4.59 11.28 9.93
N PHE A 64 3.97 10.12 9.80
CA PHE A 64 3.36 9.68 8.55
C PHE A 64 2.24 10.63 8.09
N ARG A 65 1.33 11.03 9.00
CA ARG A 65 0.25 11.98 8.68
C ARG A 65 0.80 13.34 8.23
N ARG A 66 1.82 13.86 8.94
CA ARG A 66 2.47 15.13 8.57
C ARG A 66 3.14 15.06 7.21
N ASP A 67 3.86 13.97 6.93
CA ASP A 67 4.51 13.76 5.64
C ASP A 67 3.49 13.62 4.51
N LEU A 68 2.39 12.90 4.74
CA LEU A 68 1.31 12.73 3.78
C LEU A 68 0.64 14.06 3.43
N ILE A 69 0.29 14.88 4.44
CA ILE A 69 -0.26 16.22 4.21
C ILE A 69 0.74 17.09 3.43
N LYS A 70 2.02 17.10 3.84
CA LYS A 70 3.06 17.89 3.17
C LYS A 70 3.19 17.54 1.69
N LYS A 71 3.21 16.23 1.36
CA LYS A 71 3.34 15.75 -0.01
C LYS A 71 2.10 16.06 -0.84
N VAL A 72 0.90 15.76 -0.34
CA VAL A 72 -0.36 15.99 -1.06
C VAL A 72 -0.59 17.48 -1.29
N SER A 73 -0.47 18.31 -0.25
CA SER A 73 -0.64 19.76 -0.38
C SER A 73 0.40 20.36 -1.32
N GLY A 74 1.68 19.98 -1.19
CA GLY A 74 2.75 20.47 -2.07
C GLY A 74 2.54 20.08 -3.54
N SER A 75 2.10 18.85 -3.81
CA SER A 75 1.78 18.41 -5.17
C SER A 75 0.60 19.18 -5.76
N ARG A 76 -0.47 19.39 -4.98
CA ARG A 76 -1.65 20.13 -5.43
C ARG A 76 -1.33 21.59 -5.71
N GLU A 77 -0.61 22.27 -4.81
CA GLU A 77 -0.14 23.64 -5.03
C GLU A 77 0.77 23.75 -6.27
N GLY A 78 1.70 22.81 -6.44
CA GLY A 78 2.57 22.75 -7.61
C GLY A 78 1.80 22.59 -8.92
N MET A 79 0.78 21.71 -8.96
CA MET A 79 -0.09 21.56 -10.12
C MET A 79 -0.85 22.85 -10.46
N MET A 80 -1.34 23.57 -9.45
CA MET A 80 -2.05 24.84 -9.65
C MET A 80 -1.13 25.91 -10.24
N ILE A 81 0.09 26.04 -9.71
CA ILE A 81 1.11 26.98 -10.21
C ILE A 81 1.49 26.64 -11.66
N LEU A 82 1.76 25.37 -11.96
CA LEU A 82 2.11 24.93 -13.31
C LEU A 82 0.96 25.17 -14.29
N THR A 83 -0.28 24.92 -13.87
CA THR A 83 -1.46 25.16 -14.68
C THR A 83 -1.62 26.64 -15.02
N ALA A 84 -1.43 27.53 -14.03
CA ALA A 84 -1.46 28.96 -14.24
C ALA A 84 -0.37 29.42 -15.23
N LEU A 85 0.88 28.97 -15.02
CA LEU A 85 2.01 29.30 -15.90
C LEU A 85 1.79 28.82 -17.34
N VAL A 86 1.34 27.59 -17.54
CA VAL A 86 1.07 27.04 -18.87
C VAL A 86 -0.08 27.79 -19.54
N SER A 87 -1.12 28.15 -18.79
CA SER A 87 -2.24 28.95 -19.30
C SER A 87 -1.78 30.34 -19.73
N GLU A 88 -0.93 30.99 -18.94
CA GLU A 88 -0.33 32.29 -19.26
C GLU A 88 0.52 32.22 -20.52
N ILE A 89 1.41 31.23 -20.62
CA ILE A 89 2.23 30.98 -21.82
C ILE A 89 1.33 30.77 -23.04
N TYR A 90 0.26 29.98 -22.92
CA TYR A 90 -0.65 29.70 -24.01
C TYR A 90 -1.34 30.98 -24.54
N VAL A 91 -1.91 31.80 -23.64
CA VAL A 91 -2.56 33.06 -24.03
C VAL A 91 -1.54 34.02 -24.65
N THR A 92 -0.35 34.12 -24.06
CA THR A 92 0.72 34.99 -24.57
C THR A 92 1.18 34.58 -25.97
N LEU A 93 1.32 33.27 -26.24
CA LEU A 93 1.73 32.75 -27.55
C LEU A 93 0.66 32.93 -28.63
N LYS A 94 -0.63 32.79 -28.28
CA LYS A 94 -1.74 32.94 -29.24
C LYS A 94 -2.07 34.41 -29.53
N GLY A 95 -1.68 35.33 -28.63
CA GLY A 95 -1.90 36.76 -28.80
C GLY A 95 -3.37 37.17 -28.66
N PRO A 96 -3.70 38.44 -28.94
CA PRO A 96 -5.04 39.00 -28.75
C PRO A 96 -6.15 38.32 -29.57
N GLU A 97 -5.79 37.60 -30.64
CA GLU A 97 -6.73 36.88 -31.51
C GLU A 97 -7.17 35.53 -30.95
N ALA A 98 -6.62 35.08 -29.81
CA ALA A 98 -6.95 33.79 -29.20
C ALA A 98 -8.45 33.66 -28.85
N GLY A 99 -9.14 34.78 -28.61
CA GLY A 99 -10.56 34.79 -28.23
C GLY A 99 -10.85 34.13 -26.87
N VAL A 100 -9.80 33.84 -26.10
CA VAL A 100 -9.90 33.12 -24.82
C VAL A 100 -9.21 33.94 -23.73
N ALA A 101 -9.96 34.27 -22.67
CA ALA A 101 -9.43 34.96 -21.52
C ALA A 101 -8.61 34.00 -20.63
N LEU A 102 -7.51 34.50 -20.06
CA LEU A 102 -6.65 33.73 -19.17
C LEU A 102 -7.41 33.18 -17.96
N ASP A 103 -8.27 34.00 -17.36
CA ASP A 103 -9.07 33.62 -16.20
C ASP A 103 -10.03 32.47 -16.53
N ASP A 104 -10.63 32.48 -17.72
CA ASP A 104 -11.52 31.41 -18.16
C ASP A 104 -10.76 30.09 -18.38
N LEU A 105 -9.55 30.15 -18.93
CA LEU A 105 -8.69 28.95 -19.07
C LEU A 105 -8.28 28.38 -17.72
N ILE A 106 -7.86 29.25 -16.79
CA ILE A 106 -7.45 28.84 -15.46
C ILE A 106 -8.64 28.20 -14.73
N ASN A 107 -9.82 28.84 -14.75
CA ASN A 107 -11.02 28.32 -14.10
C ASN A 107 -11.44 26.96 -14.70
N ASN A 108 -11.41 26.82 -16.02
CA ASN A 108 -11.73 25.56 -16.70
C ASN A 108 -10.74 24.45 -16.32
N ASN A 109 -9.43 24.74 -16.31
CA ASN A 109 -8.42 23.76 -15.95
C ASN A 109 -8.53 23.35 -14.48
N ILE A 110 -8.77 24.29 -13.57
CA ILE A 110 -8.98 24.01 -12.14
C ILE A 110 -10.22 23.14 -11.94
N SER A 111 -11.32 23.46 -12.64
CA SER A 111 -12.54 22.66 -12.59
C SER A 111 -12.29 21.22 -13.08
N ALA A 112 -11.56 21.06 -14.18
CA ALA A 112 -11.18 19.76 -14.71
C ALA A 112 -10.29 18.96 -13.74
N ILE A 113 -9.34 19.63 -13.07
CA ILE A 113 -8.49 19.02 -12.03
C ILE A 113 -9.36 18.47 -10.88
N ASN A 114 -10.29 19.29 -10.36
CA ASN A 114 -11.17 18.86 -9.27
C ASN A 114 -12.07 17.68 -9.69
N VAL A 115 -12.63 17.71 -10.89
CA VAL A 115 -13.44 16.58 -11.41
C VAL A 115 -12.60 15.31 -11.55
N ALA A 116 -11.34 15.42 -11.99
CA ALA A 116 -10.45 14.28 -12.09
C ALA A 116 -10.12 13.68 -10.71
N GLU A 117 -9.91 14.53 -9.71
CA GLU A 117 -9.68 14.10 -8.32
C GLU A 117 -10.91 13.41 -7.73
N ASP A 118 -12.11 14.00 -7.86
CA ASP A 118 -13.37 13.40 -7.39
C ASP A 118 -13.62 12.04 -8.06
N ASN A 119 -13.33 11.92 -9.35
CA ASN A 119 -13.49 10.66 -10.08
C ASN A 119 -12.49 9.61 -9.61
N ALA A 120 -11.24 9.99 -9.37
CA ALA A 120 -10.22 9.09 -8.84
C ALA A 120 -10.59 8.61 -7.43
N GLU A 121 -11.08 9.51 -6.57
CA GLU A 121 -11.59 9.17 -5.24
C GLU A 121 -12.69 8.10 -5.34
N ARG A 122 -13.72 8.34 -6.15
CA ARG A 122 -14.86 7.41 -6.32
C ARG A 122 -14.46 6.04 -6.90
N GLN A 123 -13.41 5.98 -7.72
CA GLN A 123 -12.94 4.72 -8.31
C GLN A 123 -12.11 3.89 -7.33
N HIS A 124 -11.38 4.53 -6.43
CA HIS A 124 -10.43 3.88 -5.53
C HIS A 124 -10.97 3.67 -4.12
N PHE A 125 -11.94 4.47 -3.69
CA PHE A 125 -12.60 4.36 -2.41
C PHE A 125 -14.09 4.07 -2.65
N LEU A 126 -14.52 2.87 -2.28
CA LEU A 126 -15.95 2.55 -2.24
C LEU A 126 -16.59 3.43 -1.18
N MET A 127 -17.64 4.17 -1.55
CA MET A 127 -18.54 4.74 -0.56
C MET A 127 -19.18 3.57 0.20
N ASP A 128 -19.07 3.57 1.52
CA ASP A 128 -19.84 2.65 2.39
C ASP A 128 -21.36 2.78 2.10
#